data_AF-A0AAV0DE78-F1
#
_entry.id   AF-A0AAV0DE78-F1
#
_cell.length_a   1.000
_cell.length_b   1.000
_cell.length_c   1.000
_cell.angle_alpha   90.00
_cell.angle_beta   90.00
_cell.angle_gamma   90.00
#
_symmetry.space_group_name_H-M   'P 1'
#
loop_
_entity.id
_entity.type
_entity.pdbx_description
1 polymer ?
#
loop_
_entity_poly.entity_id
_entity_poly.type
_entity_poly.pdbx_seq_one_letter_code
_entity_poly.pdbx_strand_id
1 'polypeptide(L)'
;MEIDGRLAVVHMQSNSFAERVMDIWTLEKSMKWEKHSISVPWEESLIVKDAMDIVSTCTNLGEIVLFIQAWGCLRVLIYSIRKHLWRKLEVCGLHDYLYDYHRRSHNAVDFIQENLYFFSQND
;
A
#
# COMPACT_ATOMS: atom_id res chain seq x y z
N MET A 1 3.48 8.41 6.92
CA MET A 1 3.74 8.85 5.52
C MET A 1 3.15 10.23 5.31
N GLU A 2 3.34 10.88 4.16
CA GLU A 2 2.77 12.21 3.86
C GLU A 2 1.81 12.13 2.68
N ILE A 3 0.55 12.51 2.87
CA ILE A 3 -0.48 12.50 1.83
C ILE A 3 -0.97 13.93 1.63
N ASP A 4 -0.84 14.45 0.40
CA ASP A 4 -1.21 15.83 0.03
C ASP A 4 -0.69 16.90 1.02
N GLY A 5 0.57 16.78 1.45
CA GLY A 5 1.19 17.74 2.37
C GLY A 5 0.85 17.54 3.85
N ARG A 6 0.18 16.44 4.21
CA ARG A 6 -0.26 16.16 5.58
C ARG A 6 0.33 14.85 6.10
N LEU A 7 0.73 14.84 7.36
CA LEU A 7 1.13 13.62 8.04
C LEU A 7 -0.05 12.64 8.06
N ALA A 8 0.19 11.41 7.63
CA ALA A 8 -0.82 10.38 7.54
C ALA A 8 -0.37 9.04 8.11
N VAL A 9 -1.32 8.34 8.72
CA VAL A 9 -1.22 6.97 9.20
C VAL A 9 -2.24 6.11 8.45
N VAL A 10 -1.77 5.02 7.85
CA VAL A 10 -2.62 4.05 7.14
C VAL A 10 -2.70 2.78 7.97
N HIS A 11 -3.91 2.28 8.19
CA HIS A 11 -4.16 1.08 8.97
C HIS A 11 -5.16 0.17 8.25
N MET A 12 -4.78 -1.08 8.04
CA MET A 12 -5.65 -2.09 7.44
C MET A 12 -6.44 -2.81 8.53
N GLN A 13 -7.75 -2.60 8.57
CA GLN A 13 -8.63 -3.31 9.48
C GLN A 13 -8.96 -4.72 8.97
N SER A 14 -8.97 -5.66 9.90
CA SER A 14 -9.56 -6.99 9.72
C SER A 14 -10.94 -7.01 10.35
N ASN A 15 -12.00 -7.16 9.55
CA ASN A 15 -13.29 -7.58 10.10
C ASN A 15 -13.48 -9.09 9.90
N SER A 16 -14.36 -9.68 10.70
CA SER A 16 -14.62 -11.13 10.73
C SER A 16 -15.33 -11.67 9.48
N PHE A 17 -15.76 -10.81 8.56
CA PHE A 17 -16.59 -11.17 7.40
C PHE A 17 -15.86 -11.04 6.06
N ALA A 18 -14.52 -11.02 6.09
CA ALA A 18 -13.65 -10.95 4.92
C ALA A 18 -13.71 -9.64 4.10
N GLU A 19 -14.54 -8.68 4.51
CA GLU A 19 -14.44 -7.30 4.03
C GLU A 19 -13.28 -6.60 4.74
N ARG A 20 -12.29 -6.14 3.98
CA ARG A 20 -11.18 -5.35 4.55
C ARG A 20 -11.50 -3.87 4.39
N VAL A 21 -11.13 -3.09 5.39
CA VAL A 21 -11.26 -1.63 5.36
C VAL A 21 -9.89 -1.03 5.58
N MET A 22 -9.49 -0.12 4.70
CA MET A 22 -8.31 0.70 4.88
C MET A 22 -8.71 2.01 5.54
N ASP A 23 -8.25 2.22 6.76
CA ASP A 23 -8.37 3.50 7.44
C ASP A 23 -7.17 4.38 7.13
N ILE A 24 -7.45 5.61 6.71
CA ILE A 24 -6.46 6.66 6.55
C ILE A 24 -6.76 7.72 7.59
N TRP A 25 -5.79 7.97 8.46
CA TRP A 25 -5.83 9.06 9.41
C TRP A 25 -4.90 10.15 8.91
N THR A 26 -5.41 11.37 8.70
CA THR A 26 -4.58 12.53 8.35
C THR A 26 -4.60 13.56 9.46
N LEU A 27 -3.45 14.16 9.74
CA LEU A 27 -3.31 15.21 10.73
C LEU A 27 -3.57 16.56 10.07
N GLU A 28 -4.65 17.22 10.45
CA GLU A 28 -4.94 18.57 10.00
C GLU A 28 -3.97 19.60 10.59
N LYS A 29 -3.90 20.77 9.96
CA LYS A 29 -3.18 21.95 10.51
C LYS A 29 -3.68 22.33 11.92
N SER A 30 -4.93 21.98 12.24
CA SER A 30 -5.54 22.18 13.55
C SER A 30 -5.03 21.22 14.64
N MET A 31 -4.07 20.34 14.31
CA MET A 31 -3.57 19.24 15.16
C MET A 31 -4.65 18.22 15.55
N LYS A 32 -5.71 18.11 14.74
CA LYS A 32 -6.76 17.09 14.89
C LYS A 32 -6.58 16.01 13.84
N TRP A 33 -6.81 14.76 14.26
CA TRP A 33 -6.82 13.62 13.36
C TRP A 33 -8.19 13.47 12.71
N GLU A 34 -8.20 13.42 11.38
CA GLU A 34 -9.38 13.12 10.57
C GLU A 34 -9.26 11.70 10.01
N LYS A 35 -10.34 10.91 10.14
CA LYS A 35 -10.39 9.52 9.70
C LYS A 35 -11.17 9.40 8.39
N HIS A 36 -10.61 8.66 7.43
CA HIS A 36 -11.30 8.25 6.21
C HIS A 36 -11.20 6.73 6.08
N SER A 37 -12.33 6.05 5.96
CA SER A 37 -12.38 4.59 5.83
C SER A 37 -12.74 4.21 4.40
N ILE A 38 -11.97 3.29 3.82
CA ILE A 38 -12.05 2.91 2.42
C ILE A 38 -12.27 1.41 2.33
N SER A 39 -13.37 1.00 1.71
CA SER A 39 -13.62 -0.42 1.47
C SER A 39 -12.61 -0.95 0.46
N VAL A 40 -12.02 -2.10 0.81
CA VAL A 40 -11.17 -2.87 -0.09
C VAL A 40 -12.09 -3.84 -0.84
N PRO A 41 -12.02 -3.92 -2.17
CA PRO A 41 -12.85 -4.86 -2.92
C PRO A 41 -12.51 -6.30 -2.52
N TRP A 42 -13.42 -7.22 -2.85
CA TRP A 42 -13.34 -8.61 -2.40
C TRP A 42 -12.03 -9.31 -2.83
N GLU A 43 -11.65 -9.16 -4.09
CA GLU A 43 -10.45 -9.82 -4.65
C GLU A 43 -9.17 -9.34 -3.97
N GLU A 44 -9.02 -8.03 -3.75
CA GLU A 44 -7.92 -7.44 -2.99
C GLU A 44 -7.96 -7.82 -1.51
N SER A 45 -9.16 -7.97 -0.93
CA SER A 45 -9.34 -8.38 0.47
C SER A 45 -8.82 -9.80 0.71
N LEU A 46 -8.94 -10.71 -0.27
CA LEU A 46 -8.34 -12.03 -0.21
C LEU A 46 -6.81 -11.97 -0.17
N ILE A 47 -6.20 -11.05 -0.93
CA ILE A 47 -4.75 -10.84 -0.91
C ILE A 47 -4.28 -10.39 0.46
N VAL A 48 -4.99 -9.44 1.07
CA VAL A 48 -4.70 -8.92 2.42
C VAL A 48 -4.93 -9.98 3.49
N LYS A 49 -5.89 -10.89 3.30
CA LYS A 49 -6.21 -11.94 4.27
C LYS A 49 -5.06 -12.93 4.46
N ASP A 50 -4.37 -13.28 3.38
CA ASP A 50 -3.28 -14.24 3.41
C ASP A 50 -1.91 -13.57 3.64
N ALA A 51 -1.91 -12.29 4.00
CA ALA A 51 -0.70 -11.50 4.25
C ALA A 51 -0.01 -11.91 5.56
N MET A 52 1.29 -12.13 5.49
CA MET A 52 2.17 -12.27 6.66
C MET A 52 2.61 -10.89 7.17
N ASP A 53 2.85 -9.95 6.25
CA ASP A 53 3.25 -8.58 6.55
C ASP A 53 2.69 -7.62 5.50
N ILE A 54 2.41 -6.38 5.93
CA ILE A 54 1.91 -5.29 5.09
C ILE A 54 2.67 -4.01 5.43
N VAL A 55 3.43 -3.52 4.45
CA VAL A 55 4.09 -2.20 4.54
C VAL A 55 3.35 -1.24 3.62
N SER A 56 3.21 0.01 4.04
CA SER A 56 2.52 1.03 3.25
C SER A 56 3.41 2.25 3.01
N THR A 57 3.29 2.83 1.82
CA THR A 57 3.89 4.11 1.45
C THR A 57 2.91 4.90 0.58
N CYS A 58 3.28 6.12 0.21
CA CYS A 58 2.52 6.97 -0.68
C CYS A 58 3.38 7.46 -1.84
N THR A 59 2.76 7.65 -3.01
CA THR A 59 3.38 8.30 -4.16
C THR A 59 3.13 9.80 -4.12
N ASN A 60 3.93 10.57 -4.85
CA ASN A 60 3.69 12.00 -5.09
C ASN A 60 2.40 12.31 -5.87
N LEU A 61 1.75 11.29 -6.44
CA LEU A 61 0.47 11.40 -7.15
C LEU A 61 -0.75 11.23 -6.22
N GLY A 62 -0.54 11.02 -4.92
CA GLY A 62 -1.62 10.77 -3.96
C GLY A 62 -2.16 9.35 -4.04
N GLU A 63 -1.29 8.38 -4.36
CA GLU A 63 -1.63 6.97 -4.33
C GLU A 63 -1.01 6.32 -3.10
N ILE A 64 -1.78 5.49 -2.40
CA ILE A 64 -1.29 4.64 -1.32
C ILE A 64 -0.86 3.32 -1.93
N VAL A 65 0.37 2.90 -1.64
CA VAL A 65 0.94 1.65 -2.12
C VAL A 65 1.12 0.73 -0.92
N LEU A 66 0.48 -0.44 -0.97
CA LEU A 66 0.57 -1.50 0.02
C LEU A 66 1.43 -2.63 -0.56
N PHE A 67 2.55 -2.91 0.10
CA PHE A 67 3.41 -4.05 -0.18
C PHE A 67 3.00 -5.18 0.74
N ILE A 68 2.56 -6.28 0.14
CA ILE A 68 1.95 -7.40 0.84
C ILE A 68 2.83 -8.64 0.63
N GLN A 69 3.38 -9.15 1.71
CA GLN A 69 4.08 -10.42 1.70
C GLN A 69 3.09 -11.55 1.96
N ALA A 70 3.03 -12.53 1.07
CA ALA A 70 2.25 -13.74 1.29
C ALA A 70 2.99 -14.95 0.69
N TRP A 71 3.35 -15.93 1.52
CA TRP A 71 3.87 -17.25 1.11
C TRP A 71 4.92 -17.23 0.01
N GLY A 72 5.94 -16.39 0.14
CA GLY A 72 7.03 -16.28 -0.84
C GLY A 72 6.67 -15.47 -2.09
N CYS A 73 5.55 -14.77 -2.12
CA CYS A 73 5.20 -13.79 -3.14
C CYS A 73 5.16 -12.38 -2.56
N LEU A 74 5.61 -11.39 -3.35
CA LEU A 74 5.37 -9.97 -3.09
C LEU A 74 4.23 -9.50 -4.00
N ARG A 75 3.15 -9.04 -3.39
CA ARG A 75 2.02 -8.42 -4.09
C ARG A 75 2.00 -6.93 -3.76
N VAL A 76 1.62 -6.11 -4.73
CA VAL A 76 1.50 -4.67 -4.55
C VAL A 76 0.06 -4.27 -4.84
N LEU A 77 -0.61 -3.70 -3.85
CA LEU A 77 -1.90 -3.06 -4.04
C LEU A 77 -1.73 -1.55 -4.03
N ILE A 78 -2.37 -0.86 -4.96
CA ILE A 78 -2.30 0.58 -5.09
C ILE A 78 -3.72 1.12 -5.01
N TYR A 79 -3.93 2.07 -4.11
CA TYR A 79 -5.17 2.82 -4.03
C TYR A 79 -4.93 4.27 -4.43
N SER A 80 -5.60 4.72 -5.48
CA SER A 80 -5.55 6.11 -5.91
C SER A 80 -6.62 6.92 -5.17
N ILE A 81 -6.21 7.82 -4.28
CA ILE A 81 -7.13 8.65 -3.47
C ILE A 81 -8.03 9.49 -4.36
N ARG A 82 -7.46 10.15 -5.39
CA ARG A 82 -8.19 11.06 -6.29
C ARG A 82 -9.20 10.36 -7.20
N LYS A 83 -8.90 9.12 -7.58
CA LYS A 83 -9.73 8.31 -8.52
C LYS A 83 -10.64 7.32 -7.80
N HIS A 84 -10.47 7.18 -6.49
CA HIS A 84 -11.13 6.15 -5.67
C HIS A 84 -11.05 4.74 -6.27
N LEU A 85 -9.89 4.38 -6.82
CA LEU A 85 -9.70 3.14 -7.56
C LEU A 85 -8.57 2.30 -6.98
N TRP A 86 -8.82 1.00 -6.87
CA TRP A 86 -7.82 -0.01 -6.54
C TRP A 86 -7.17 -0.57 -7.81
N ARG A 87 -5.86 -0.80 -7.73
CA ARG A 87 -5.07 -1.48 -8.76
C ARG A 87 -4.16 -2.50 -8.08
N LYS A 88 -4.00 -3.66 -8.71
CA LYS A 88 -3.10 -4.71 -8.26
C LYS A 88 -1.94 -4.83 -9.24
N LEU A 89 -0.73 -4.95 -8.71
CA LEU A 89 0.46 -5.38 -9.44
C LEU A 89 1.02 -6.63 -8.75
N GLU A 90 1.40 -7.61 -9.56
CA GLU A 90 2.02 -8.84 -9.08
C GLU A 90 3.46 -8.87 -9.56
N VAL A 91 4.42 -8.89 -8.64
CA VAL A 91 5.84 -8.94 -8.97
C VAL A 91 6.31 -10.37 -8.84
N CYS A 92 6.26 -11.09 -9.96
CA CYS A 92 6.74 -12.47 -10.04
C CYS A 92 8.28 -12.53 -10.01
N GLY A 93 8.85 -13.59 -9.42
CA GLY A 93 10.30 -13.84 -9.45
C GLY A 93 11.11 -13.30 -8.26
N LEU A 94 10.46 -12.75 -7.23
CA LEU A 94 11.14 -12.30 -6.00
C LEU A 94 11.29 -13.40 -4.93
N HIS A 95 10.96 -14.65 -5.25
CA HIS A 95 10.89 -15.78 -4.31
C HIS A 95 12.14 -15.93 -3.42
N ASP A 96 13.33 -15.69 -3.97
CA ASP A 96 14.61 -15.87 -3.25
C ASP A 96 15.04 -14.66 -2.40
N TYR A 97 14.43 -13.49 -2.61
CA TYR A 97 14.80 -12.25 -1.92
C TYR A 97 14.02 -12.01 -0.62
N LEU A 98 13.00 -12.83 -0.34
CA LEU A 98 11.98 -12.59 0.69
C LEU A 98 12.33 -13.11 2.10
N TYR A 99 13.46 -13.80 2.27
CA TYR A 99 13.92 -14.30 3.59
C TYR A 99 14.52 -13.21 4.50
N ASP A 100 14.83 -12.02 3.96
CA ASP A 100 15.44 -10.88 4.68
C ASP A 100 14.56 -9.63 4.54
N TYR A 101 13.26 -9.83 4.79
CA TYR A 101 12.18 -8.94 4.35
C TYR A 101 12.20 -7.55 5.02
N HIS A 102 12.45 -7.46 6.33
CA HIS A 102 12.47 -6.17 7.02
C HIS A 102 13.58 -5.24 6.55
N ARG A 103 14.74 -5.79 6.15
CA ARG A 103 15.89 -4.98 5.71
C ARG A 103 15.82 -4.64 4.22
N ARG A 104 15.14 -5.47 3.42
CA ARG A 104 15.06 -5.34 1.96
C ARG A 104 13.74 -4.80 1.44
N SER A 105 12.69 -4.71 2.26
CA SER A 105 11.42 -4.09 1.88
C SER A 105 11.61 -2.59 1.56
N HIS A 106 12.48 -1.89 2.26
CA HIS A 106 12.93 -0.54 1.88
C HIS A 106 13.53 -0.52 0.47
N ASN A 107 14.44 -1.45 0.15
CA ASN A 107 15.02 -1.55 -1.19
C ASN A 107 13.98 -1.91 -2.27
N ALA A 108 12.96 -2.70 -1.93
CA ALA A 108 11.87 -3.04 -2.86
C ALA A 108 10.94 -1.83 -3.09
N VAL A 109 10.67 -1.05 -2.05
CA VAL A 109 9.94 0.22 -2.14
C VAL A 109 10.70 1.21 -3.02
N ASP A 110 12.00 1.38 -2.77
CA ASP A 110 12.88 2.26 -3.54
C ASP A 110 12.97 1.77 -4.99
N PHE A 111 13.21 0.47 -5.22
CA PHE A 111 13.24 -0.13 -6.55
C PHE A 111 11.92 0.09 -7.31
N ILE A 112 10.77 -0.06 -6.65
CA ILE A 112 9.46 0.14 -7.28
C ILE A 112 9.21 1.62 -7.55
N GLN A 113 9.61 2.53 -6.67
CA GLN A 113 9.56 3.97 -6.93
C GLN A 113 10.44 4.35 -8.14
N GLU A 114 11.65 3.80 -8.21
CA GLU A 114 12.62 4.05 -9.29
C GLU A 114 12.26 3.38 -10.62
N ASN A 115 11.58 2.24 -10.63
CA ASN A 115 11.36 1.45 -11.85
C ASN A 115 9.90 1.42 -12.33
N LEU A 116 8.90 1.65 -11.47
CA LEU A 116 7.49 1.68 -11.88
C LEU A 116 6.94 3.09 -12.03
N TYR A 117 7.44 4.07 -11.28
CA TYR A 117 6.93 5.46 -11.32
C TYR A 117 7.85 6.45 -12.04
N PHE A 118 9.15 6.17 -12.13
CA PHE A 118 10.11 7.04 -12.84
C PHE A 118 9.98 6.93 -14.37
N PHE A 119 9.57 5.76 -14.89
CA PHE A 119 9.33 5.58 -16.32
C PHE A 119 8.01 6.21 -16.81
N SER A 120 7.04 6.45 -15.94
CA SER A 120 5.76 7.09 -16.32
C SER A 120 5.81 8.62 -16.42
N GLN A 121 6.96 9.25 -16.20
CA GLN A 121 7.14 10.71 -16.33
C GLN A 121 7.90 11.14 -17.59
N ASN A 122 8.29 10.20 -18.46
CA ASN A 122 9.06 10.47 -19.68
C ASN A 122 8.29 10.19 -20.98
N ASP A 123 6.98 9.96 -20.91
CA ASP A 123 6.08 9.85 -22.07
C ASP A 123 5.13 11.06 -22.15
#